data_AF-A0A2E5F273-F1
#
_entry.id   AF-A0A2E5F273-F1
#
_cell.length_a   1.000
_cell.length_b   1.000
_cell.length_c   1.000
_cell.angle_alpha   90.00
_cell.angle_beta   90.00
_cell.angle_gamma   90.00
#
_symmetry.space_group_name_H-M   'P 1'
#
loop_
_entity.id
_entity.type
_entity.pdbx_description
1 polymer ?
#
loop_
_entity_poly.entity_id
_entity_poly.type
_entity_poly.pdbx_seq_one_letter_code
_entity_poly.pdbx_strand_id
1 'polypeptide(L)'
;MTSKTFRLSGKSMSRSWCLIDAEGKPLGRVASEAAKLLLGKHKPNYEPFLPMGDFVVIINTDEIIVTGTKTRDKTYYRHSGYPGGLRARSFAEQMKRDSTKVVEQAIKGMLPHNARGRELFRHLNVYSGSDHPHQAQLNEGTGERAKKRIRQEVNVATDVSESTEVLKSDESNIVNGDRLTGSLNKYKRAELDLEAKRVGIDILPGWKKGDVVSAINEYYDQYPQISED
;
A
#
# COMPACT_ATOMS: atom_id res chain seq x y z
N MET A 1 -3.37 50.23 3.07
CA MET A 1 -2.45 49.39 2.27
C MET A 1 -3.29 48.47 1.39
N THR A 2 -3.12 48.50 0.07
CA THR A 2 -3.84 47.60 -0.84
C THR A 2 -3.07 46.28 -0.93
N SER A 3 -3.54 45.23 -0.26
CA SER A 3 -2.96 43.89 -0.40
C SER A 3 -3.51 43.21 -1.66
N LYS A 4 -2.62 42.68 -2.50
CA LYS A 4 -2.97 41.87 -3.66
C LYS A 4 -2.64 40.41 -3.35
N THR A 5 -3.56 39.51 -3.68
CA THR A 5 -3.33 38.07 -3.58
C THR A 5 -2.29 37.64 -4.61
N PHE A 6 -1.37 36.76 -4.22
CA PHE A 6 -0.39 36.16 -5.11
C PHE A 6 -1.10 35.40 -6.25
N ARG A 7 -0.68 35.63 -7.51
CA ARG A 7 -1.21 34.97 -8.71
C ARG A 7 -0.05 34.40 -9.50
N LEU A 8 -0.18 33.16 -9.96
CA LEU A 8 0.86 32.54 -10.79
C LEU A 8 0.70 32.88 -12.26
N SER A 9 1.84 32.99 -12.93
CA SER A 9 1.91 33.02 -14.39
C SER A 9 2.01 31.60 -14.93
N GLY A 10 1.41 31.34 -16.10
CA GLY A 10 1.47 30.02 -16.73
C GLY A 10 2.89 29.54 -17.06
N LYS A 11 3.87 30.45 -17.17
CA LYS A 11 5.28 30.10 -17.42
C LYS A 11 6.03 29.56 -16.21
N SER A 12 5.56 29.85 -14.99
CA SER A 12 6.25 29.49 -13.74
C SER A 12 5.68 28.23 -13.07
N MET A 13 5.06 27.34 -13.85
CA MET A 13 4.41 26.13 -13.32
C MET A 13 5.39 24.96 -13.27
N SER A 14 5.71 24.48 -12.07
CA SER A 14 6.37 23.19 -11.88
C SER A 14 5.34 22.07 -11.82
N ARG A 15 5.57 21.02 -12.61
CA ARG A 15 4.77 19.79 -12.60
C ARG A 15 5.69 18.63 -12.25
N SER A 16 5.22 17.79 -11.34
CA SER A 16 5.88 16.55 -10.94
C SER A 16 5.18 15.36 -11.60
N TRP A 17 5.86 14.22 -11.58
CA TRP A 17 5.25 12.95 -11.94
C TRP A 17 4.96 12.17 -10.66
N CYS A 18 3.76 11.58 -10.58
CA CYS A 18 3.31 10.79 -9.44
C CYS A 18 2.91 9.40 -9.92
N LEU A 19 3.37 8.36 -9.22
CA LEU A 19 2.96 6.98 -9.44
C LEU A 19 1.98 6.56 -8.36
N ILE A 20 0.86 5.95 -8.76
CA ILE A 20 -0.13 5.39 -7.87
C ILE A 20 -0.31 3.92 -8.24
N ASP A 21 -0.03 3.05 -7.29
CA ASP A 21 -0.40 1.64 -7.38
C ASP A 21 -1.87 1.45 -6.98
N ALA A 22 -2.66 0.80 -7.84
CA ALA A 22 -4.07 0.53 -7.62
C ALA A 22 -4.37 -0.87 -7.07
N GLU A 23 -3.36 -1.72 -6.88
CA GLU A 23 -3.49 -3.09 -6.37
C GLU A 23 -4.25 -3.13 -5.04
N GLY A 24 -5.33 -3.92 -4.98
CA GLY A 24 -6.12 -4.13 -3.76
C GLY A 24 -6.84 -2.88 -3.23
N LYS A 25 -6.81 -1.74 -3.94
CA LYS A 25 -7.38 -0.47 -3.45
C LYS A 25 -8.78 -0.20 -3.98
N PRO A 26 -9.68 0.44 -3.20
CA PRO A 26 -11.00 0.81 -3.68
C PRO A 26 -10.96 1.83 -4.82
N LEU A 27 -11.62 1.52 -5.94
CA LEU A 27 -11.69 2.37 -7.15
C LEU A 27 -11.94 3.86 -6.85
N GLY A 28 -12.91 4.16 -5.99
CA GLY A 28 -13.27 5.54 -5.67
C GLY A 28 -12.20 6.30 -4.89
N ARG A 29 -11.44 5.61 -4.03
CA ARG A 29 -10.36 6.21 -3.22
C ARG A 29 -9.17 6.56 -4.11
N VAL A 30 -8.76 5.62 -4.97
CA VAL A 30 -7.71 5.83 -5.97
C VAL A 30 -8.09 6.98 -6.90
N ALA A 31 -9.31 6.99 -7.42
CA ALA A 31 -9.77 8.04 -8.33
C ALA A 31 -9.80 9.43 -7.68
N SER A 32 -10.19 9.51 -6.40
CA SER A 32 -10.23 10.79 -5.66
C SER A 32 -8.84 11.38 -5.44
N GLU A 33 -7.87 10.57 -5.04
CA GLU A 33 -6.49 11.03 -4.85
C GLU A 33 -5.85 11.41 -6.19
N ALA A 34 -6.05 10.58 -7.23
CA ALA A 34 -5.58 10.90 -8.58
C ALA A 34 -6.17 12.22 -9.09
N ALA A 35 -7.48 12.45 -8.92
CA ALA A 35 -8.13 13.70 -9.32
C ALA A 35 -7.59 14.92 -8.54
N LYS A 36 -7.27 14.77 -7.25
CA LYS A 36 -6.68 15.84 -6.43
C LYS A 36 -5.28 16.23 -6.92
N LEU A 37 -4.47 15.24 -7.33
CA LEU A 37 -3.15 15.47 -7.93
C LEU A 37 -3.27 16.13 -9.31
N LEU A 38 -4.14 15.61 -10.18
CA LEU A 38 -4.43 16.18 -11.50
C LEU A 38 -5.01 17.60 -11.43
N LEU A 39 -5.76 17.95 -10.39
CA LEU A 39 -6.24 19.32 -10.20
C LEU A 39 -5.16 20.25 -9.65
N GLY A 40 -4.11 19.72 -9.01
CA GLY A 40 -3.10 20.51 -8.32
C GLY A 40 -3.56 21.10 -6.98
N LYS A 41 -4.68 20.61 -6.42
CA LYS A 41 -5.26 21.12 -5.15
C LYS A 41 -4.35 20.91 -3.93
N HIS A 42 -3.37 20.03 -4.05
CA HIS A 42 -2.37 19.78 -3.00
C HIS A 42 -1.26 20.85 -2.98
N LYS A 43 -1.12 21.65 -4.04
CA LYS A 43 -0.15 22.75 -4.08
C LYS A 43 -0.77 23.99 -3.43
N PRO A 44 -0.06 24.70 -2.53
CA PRO A 44 -0.56 25.95 -1.93
C PRO A 44 -0.75 27.06 -2.98
N ASN A 45 -0.04 26.92 -4.09
CA ASN A 45 -0.04 27.80 -5.24
C ASN A 45 -1.20 27.50 -6.21
N TYR A 46 -2.34 26.95 -5.74
CA TYR A 46 -3.43 26.55 -6.63
C TYR A 46 -4.12 27.75 -7.29
N GLU A 47 -4.23 27.71 -8.62
CA GLU A 47 -4.94 28.73 -9.40
C GLU A 47 -6.09 28.09 -10.22
N PRO A 48 -7.35 28.55 -10.08
CA PRO A 48 -8.51 27.89 -10.68
C PRO A 48 -8.57 27.92 -12.22
N PHE A 49 -7.91 28.86 -12.88
CA PHE A 49 -7.95 28.96 -14.34
C PHE A 49 -6.78 28.25 -15.02
N LEU A 50 -5.70 27.95 -14.29
CA LEU A 50 -4.50 27.31 -14.84
C LEU A 50 -4.51 25.78 -14.68
N PRO A 51 -4.08 25.03 -15.70
CA PRO A 51 -3.89 23.58 -15.66
C PRO A 51 -2.53 23.22 -15.04
N MET A 52 -2.39 23.44 -13.73
CA MET A 52 -1.11 23.28 -12.99
C MET A 52 -0.93 21.94 -12.26
N GLY A 53 -1.85 20.99 -12.48
CA GLY A 53 -1.78 19.68 -11.89
C GLY A 53 -0.60 18.86 -12.39
N ASP A 54 -0.30 17.81 -11.63
CA ASP A 54 0.82 16.91 -11.91
C ASP A 54 0.43 15.81 -12.89
N PHE A 55 1.45 15.15 -13.45
CA PHE A 55 1.26 13.94 -14.24
C PHE A 55 1.05 12.76 -13.30
N VAL A 56 0.00 11.98 -13.55
CA VAL A 56 -0.35 10.85 -12.69
C VAL A 56 -0.29 9.58 -13.52
N VAL A 57 0.52 8.63 -13.08
CA VAL A 57 0.62 7.29 -13.64
C VAL A 57 -0.06 6.34 -12.66
N ILE A 58 -1.02 5.55 -13.14
CA ILE A 58 -1.71 4.53 -12.36
C ILE A 58 -1.35 3.16 -12.94
N ILE A 59 -0.89 2.25 -12.08
CA ILE A 59 -0.56 0.86 -12.43
C ILE A 59 -1.48 -0.13 -11.72
N ASN A 60 -1.46 -1.39 -12.17
CA ASN A 60 -2.22 -2.51 -11.59
C ASN A 60 -3.74 -2.28 -11.57
N THR A 61 -4.32 -1.72 -12.63
CA THR A 61 -5.78 -1.47 -12.65
C THR A 61 -6.63 -2.73 -12.74
N ASP A 62 -6.06 -3.87 -13.13
CA ASP A 62 -6.77 -5.16 -13.17
C ASP A 62 -7.14 -5.65 -11.75
N GLU A 63 -6.37 -5.23 -10.74
CA GLU A 63 -6.51 -5.68 -9.34
C GLU A 63 -7.28 -4.70 -8.46
N ILE A 64 -7.97 -3.74 -9.08
CA ILE A 64 -8.72 -2.72 -8.35
C ILE A 64 -10.02 -3.28 -7.77
N ILE A 65 -10.29 -2.96 -6.51
CA ILE A 65 -11.45 -3.50 -5.80
C ILE A 65 -12.63 -2.52 -5.80
N VAL A 66 -13.83 -3.07 -5.78
CA VAL A 66 -15.06 -2.33 -5.48
C VAL A 66 -15.78 -3.02 -4.33
N THR A 67 -16.27 -2.23 -3.38
CA THR A 67 -16.89 -2.76 -2.16
C THR A 67 -18.37 -3.10 -2.37
N GLY A 68 -18.86 -4.09 -1.61
CA GLY A 68 -20.26 -4.52 -1.61
C GLY A 68 -20.67 -5.30 -2.87
N THR A 69 -21.92 -5.15 -3.30
CA THR A 69 -22.48 -5.85 -4.46
C THR A 69 -22.17 -5.18 -5.81
N LYS A 70 -21.39 -4.08 -5.79
CA LYS A 70 -21.09 -3.24 -6.97
C LYS A 70 -20.42 -4.00 -8.11
N THR A 71 -19.67 -5.06 -7.82
CA THR A 71 -19.06 -5.91 -8.86
C THR A 71 -20.10 -6.49 -9.81
N ARG A 72 -21.30 -6.79 -9.31
CA ARG A 72 -22.42 -7.36 -10.08
C ARG A 72 -23.39 -6.29 -10.55
N ASP A 73 -23.74 -5.35 -9.68
CA ASP A 73 -24.85 -4.42 -9.92
C ASP A 73 -24.44 -3.20 -10.77
N LYS A 74 -23.15 -2.83 -10.75
CA LYS A 74 -22.70 -1.63 -11.44
C LYS A 74 -22.67 -1.88 -12.94
N THR A 75 -23.47 -1.10 -13.67
CA THR A 75 -23.60 -1.16 -15.12
C THR A 75 -23.13 0.14 -15.75
N TYR A 76 -22.31 0.04 -16.80
CA TYR A 76 -21.83 1.13 -17.62
C TYR A 76 -22.70 1.26 -18.87
N TYR A 77 -23.28 2.44 -19.07
CA TYR A 77 -24.12 2.74 -20.22
C TYR A 77 -23.39 3.63 -21.20
N ARG A 78 -23.58 3.37 -22.50
CA ARG A 78 -23.20 4.28 -23.58
C ARG A 78 -24.26 4.25 -24.67
N HIS A 79 -24.53 5.40 -25.27
CA HIS A 79 -25.44 5.50 -26.40
C HIS A 79 -24.67 5.88 -27.66
N SER A 80 -25.04 5.32 -28.81
CA SER A 80 -24.38 5.60 -30.09
C SER A 80 -24.90 6.87 -30.78
N GLY A 81 -26.09 7.34 -30.43
CA GLY A 81 -26.79 8.46 -31.08
C GLY A 81 -27.91 8.04 -32.03
N TYR A 82 -27.96 6.76 -32.43
CA TYR A 82 -29.00 6.19 -33.28
C TYR A 82 -30.16 5.58 -32.47
N PRO A 83 -31.39 5.49 -33.01
CA PRO A 83 -32.51 4.79 -32.36
C PRO A 83 -32.13 3.36 -31.98
N GLY A 84 -32.46 2.94 -30.74
CA GLY A 84 -32.10 1.61 -30.21
C GLY A 84 -30.60 1.44 -29.90
N GLY A 85 -29.81 2.51 -29.95
CA GLY A 85 -28.36 2.48 -29.85
C GLY A 85 -27.77 2.39 -28.44
N LEU A 86 -28.55 1.99 -27.43
CA LEU A 86 -28.10 1.87 -26.04
C LEU A 86 -27.28 0.59 -25.87
N ARG A 87 -26.09 0.71 -25.29
CA ARG A 87 -25.23 -0.42 -24.92
C ARG A 87 -24.96 -0.35 -23.43
N ALA A 88 -25.25 -1.43 -22.73
CA ALA A 88 -24.97 -1.63 -21.32
C ALA A 88 -23.88 -2.69 -21.17
N ARG A 89 -23.02 -2.53 -20.16
CA ARG A 89 -22.01 -3.52 -19.77
C ARG A 89 -21.91 -3.59 -18.26
N SER A 90 -21.81 -4.79 -17.70
CA SER A 90 -21.54 -4.92 -16.27
C SER A 90 -20.12 -4.50 -15.94
N PHE A 91 -19.85 -4.18 -14.68
CA PHE A 91 -18.51 -3.88 -14.20
C PHE A 91 -17.54 -5.03 -14.44
N ALA A 92 -17.97 -6.27 -14.19
CA ALA A 92 -17.16 -7.46 -14.45
C ALA A 92 -16.79 -7.62 -15.93
N GLU A 93 -17.72 -7.39 -16.85
CA GLU A 93 -17.44 -7.41 -18.29
C GLU A 93 -16.49 -6.30 -18.71
N GLN A 94 -16.68 -5.09 -18.16
CA GLN A 94 -15.85 -3.94 -18.48
C GLN A 94 -14.41 -4.14 -17.96
N MET A 95 -14.24 -4.71 -16.77
CA MET A 95 -12.92 -5.03 -16.21
C MET A 95 -12.16 -6.05 -17.07
N LYS A 96 -12.82 -7.14 -17.48
CA LYS A 96 -12.22 -8.15 -18.37
C LYS A 96 -11.81 -7.61 -19.73
N ARG A 97 -12.59 -6.64 -20.24
CA ARG A 97 -12.33 -6.06 -21.56
C ARG A 97 -11.22 -5.02 -21.50
N ASP A 98 -11.32 -4.11 -20.55
CA ASP A 98 -10.45 -2.95 -20.42
C ASP A 98 -10.64 -2.30 -19.04
N SER A 99 -9.79 -2.71 -18.09
CA SER A 99 -9.74 -2.17 -16.73
C SER A 99 -9.32 -0.70 -16.70
N THR A 100 -8.46 -0.26 -17.61
CA THR A 100 -7.99 1.14 -17.67
C THR A 100 -9.17 2.10 -17.84
N LYS A 101 -10.14 1.75 -18.71
CA LYS A 101 -11.36 2.54 -18.92
C LYS A 101 -12.23 2.68 -17.66
N VAL A 102 -12.24 1.68 -16.77
CA VAL A 102 -12.99 1.74 -15.51
C VAL A 102 -12.44 2.87 -14.64
N VAL A 103 -11.11 2.94 -14.53
CA VAL A 103 -10.38 3.94 -13.73
C VAL A 103 -10.45 5.31 -14.39
N GLU A 104 -10.19 5.39 -15.70
CA GLU A 104 -10.31 6.63 -16.48
C GLU A 104 -11.70 7.26 -16.35
N GLN A 105 -12.77 6.47 -16.49
CA GLN A 105 -14.13 6.98 -16.40
C GLN A 105 -14.46 7.47 -14.98
N ALA A 106 -13.94 6.80 -13.94
CA ALA A 106 -14.10 7.25 -12.56
C ALA A 106 -13.40 8.60 -12.33
N ILE A 107 -12.15 8.75 -12.78
CA ILE A 107 -11.37 9.99 -12.63
C ILE A 107 -11.96 11.12 -13.48
N LYS A 108 -12.34 10.84 -14.72
CA LYS A 108 -12.96 11.82 -15.62
C LYS A 108 -14.23 12.43 -15.01
N GLY A 109 -15.03 11.62 -14.32
CA GLY A 109 -16.22 12.09 -13.59
C GLY A 109 -15.91 13.05 -12.44
N MET A 110 -14.69 13.00 -11.89
CA MET A 110 -14.24 13.88 -10.79
C MET A 110 -13.56 15.17 -11.28
N LEU A 111 -13.33 15.32 -12.58
CA LEU A 111 -12.71 16.51 -13.18
C LEU A 111 -13.76 17.53 -13.66
N PRO A 112 -13.41 18.83 -13.73
CA PRO A 112 -14.32 19.85 -14.26
C PRO A 112 -14.62 19.61 -15.74
N HIS A 113 -15.88 19.73 -16.13
CA HIS A 113 -16.34 19.42 -17.48
C HIS A 113 -16.14 20.63 -18.42
N ASN A 114 -14.90 21.09 -18.56
CA ASN A 114 -14.52 22.24 -19.38
C ASN A 114 -13.23 21.98 -20.19
N ALA A 115 -12.72 22.99 -20.90
CA ALA A 115 -11.47 22.86 -21.66
C ALA A 115 -10.28 22.51 -20.75
N ARG A 116 -10.16 23.18 -19.60
CA ARG A 116 -9.13 22.91 -18.59
C ARG A 116 -9.16 21.46 -18.11
N GLY A 117 -10.34 20.93 -17.77
CA GLY A 117 -10.46 19.55 -17.31
C GLY A 117 -10.10 18.52 -18.38
N ARG A 118 -10.39 18.81 -19.65
CA ARG A 118 -9.93 17.98 -20.78
C ARG A 118 -8.42 18.00 -20.93
N GLU A 119 -7.77 19.13 -20.67
CA GLU A 119 -6.31 19.23 -20.65
C GLU A 119 -5.71 18.46 -19.48
N LEU A 120 -6.24 18.63 -18.27
CA LEU A 120 -5.82 17.87 -17.08
C LEU A 120 -5.98 16.37 -17.27
N PHE A 121 -7.05 15.92 -17.92
CA PHE A 121 -7.27 14.50 -18.21
C PHE A 121 -6.17 13.91 -19.10
N ARG A 122 -5.51 14.70 -19.96
CA ARG A 122 -4.37 14.23 -20.77
C ARG A 122 -3.10 13.99 -19.95
N HIS A 123 -3.02 14.47 -18.72
CA HIS A 123 -1.90 14.22 -17.81
C HIS A 123 -2.03 12.88 -17.06
N LEU A 124 -3.16 12.21 -17.19
CA LEU A 124 -3.41 10.89 -16.62
C LEU A 124 -2.92 9.81 -17.59
N ASN A 125 -2.07 8.90 -17.10
CA ASN A 125 -1.66 7.68 -17.78
C ASN A 125 -2.09 6.48 -16.93
N VAL A 126 -2.76 5.50 -17.53
CA VAL A 126 -3.32 4.35 -16.83
C VAL A 126 -2.86 3.07 -17.51
N TYR A 127 -2.35 2.13 -16.72
CA TYR A 127 -1.85 0.84 -17.18
C TYR A 127 -2.51 -0.31 -16.42
N SER A 128 -2.85 -1.37 -17.14
CA SER A 128 -3.48 -2.56 -16.55
C SER A 128 -2.52 -3.34 -15.65
N GLY A 129 -1.26 -3.48 -16.08
CA GLY A 129 -0.19 -4.13 -15.32
C GLY A 129 0.71 -3.16 -14.56
N SER A 130 1.80 -3.70 -14.03
CA SER A 130 2.82 -2.98 -13.25
C SER A 130 3.78 -2.16 -14.10
N ASP A 131 3.97 -2.54 -15.36
CA ASP A 131 4.94 -1.90 -16.25
C ASP A 131 4.40 -0.62 -16.90
N HIS A 132 5.25 0.40 -16.94
CA HIS A 132 4.97 1.66 -17.62
C HIS A 132 6.22 2.20 -18.35
N PRO A 133 6.07 2.87 -19.52
CA PRO A 133 7.21 3.43 -20.27
C PRO A 133 7.81 4.69 -19.65
N HIS A 134 7.17 5.28 -18.63
CA HIS A 134 7.52 6.60 -18.06
C HIS A 134 8.57 6.57 -16.93
N GLN A 135 9.41 5.53 -16.87
CA GLN A 135 10.39 5.36 -15.78
C GLN A 135 11.38 6.54 -15.67
N ALA A 136 11.89 7.06 -16.80
CA ALA A 136 12.84 8.17 -16.82
C ALA A 136 12.27 9.44 -16.16
N GLN A 137 11.00 9.76 -16.47
CA GLN A 137 10.32 10.97 -16.00
C GLN A 137 9.97 10.88 -14.51
N LEU A 138 9.58 9.69 -14.04
CA LEU A 138 9.33 9.42 -12.62
C LEU A 138 10.60 9.61 -11.77
N ASN A 139 11.74 9.15 -12.31
CA ASN A 139 13.04 9.24 -11.65
C ASN A 139 13.60 10.67 -11.59
N GLU A 140 13.25 11.51 -12.57
CA GLU A 140 13.68 12.91 -12.70
C GLU A 140 12.81 13.87 -11.85
N GLY A 141 11.50 13.65 -11.81
CA GLY A 141 10.55 14.50 -11.07
C GLY A 141 10.63 14.36 -9.54
N THR A 142 11.21 13.27 -9.05
CA THR A 142 11.56 13.11 -7.64
C THR A 142 12.86 13.87 -7.38
N GLY A 143 12.79 15.21 -7.42
CA GLY A 143 13.94 16.08 -7.18
C GLY A 143 14.69 15.64 -5.94
N GLU A 144 16.02 15.79 -5.93
CA GLU A 144 16.92 15.28 -4.87
C GLU A 144 16.44 15.53 -3.44
N ARG A 145 15.60 16.55 -3.20
CA ARG A 145 14.94 16.83 -1.91
C ARG A 145 13.91 15.78 -1.46
N ALA A 146 13.13 15.19 -2.37
CA ALA A 146 12.19 14.11 -2.06
C ALA A 146 12.92 12.78 -1.88
N LYS A 147 13.94 12.50 -2.71
CA LYS A 147 14.88 11.38 -2.47
C LYS A 147 15.65 11.56 -1.16
N LYS A 148 16.04 12.78 -0.79
CA LYS A 148 16.68 13.10 0.50
C LYS A 148 15.73 12.98 1.67
N ARG A 149 14.45 13.34 1.54
CA ARG A 149 13.40 13.10 2.56
C ARG A 149 13.10 11.62 2.73
N ILE A 150 12.88 10.88 1.64
CA ILE A 150 12.68 9.42 1.68
C ILE A 150 13.94 8.74 2.24
N ARG A 151 15.14 9.16 1.83
CA ARG A 151 16.40 8.65 2.40
C ARG A 151 16.61 9.06 3.85
N GLN A 152 16.14 10.23 4.29
CA GLN A 152 16.17 10.62 5.71
C GLN A 152 15.11 9.88 6.52
N GLU A 153 13.91 9.64 6.00
CA GLU A 153 12.85 8.88 6.69
C GLU A 153 13.17 7.39 6.74
N VAL A 154 13.77 6.85 5.67
CA VAL A 154 14.31 5.49 5.63
C VAL A 154 15.50 5.39 6.58
N ASN A 155 16.51 6.27 6.52
CA ASN A 155 17.63 6.23 7.47
C ASN A 155 17.20 6.48 8.93
N VAL A 156 16.18 7.30 9.21
CA VAL A 156 15.64 7.45 10.57
C VAL A 156 14.90 6.19 11.02
N ALA A 157 14.26 5.45 10.11
CA ALA A 157 13.72 4.13 10.42
C ALA A 157 14.83 3.08 10.61
N THR A 158 15.93 3.16 9.84
CA THR A 158 17.07 2.24 9.95
C THR A 158 17.96 2.54 11.17
N ASP A 159 18.14 3.80 11.56
CA ASP A 159 18.92 4.22 12.74
C ASP A 159 18.18 3.85 14.05
N VAL A 160 16.84 3.79 14.02
CA VAL A 160 16.03 3.29 15.15
C VAL A 160 16.09 1.75 15.23
N SER A 161 16.33 1.05 14.12
CA SER A 161 16.63 -0.40 14.14
C SER A 161 18.10 -0.73 14.47
N GLU A 162 19.07 0.08 14.04
CA GLU A 162 20.50 -0.17 14.28
C GLU A 162 20.95 0.16 15.71
N SER A 163 20.18 0.95 16.45
CA SER A 163 20.40 1.13 17.90
C SER A 163 19.80 -0.01 18.76
N THR A 164 19.11 -0.97 18.14
CA THR A 164 18.52 -2.13 18.84
C THR A 164 19.09 -3.49 18.39
N GLU A 165 19.95 -3.52 17.36
CA GLU A 165 20.59 -4.75 16.88
C GLU A 165 22.11 -4.59 16.76
N VAL A 166 22.79 -4.58 17.91
CA VAL A 166 24.15 -5.13 17.96
C VAL A 166 24.06 -6.47 18.68
N LEU A 167 24.36 -7.52 17.91
CA LEU A 167 24.44 -8.96 18.21
C LEU A 167 23.29 -9.80 17.65
N LYS A 168 23.42 -10.15 16.36
CA LYS A 168 23.32 -11.54 15.89
C LYS A 168 23.81 -11.66 14.45
N SER A 169 25.09 -12.00 14.31
CA SER A 169 25.51 -12.88 13.23
C SER A 169 24.97 -14.28 13.54
N ASP A 170 24.33 -14.86 12.53
CA ASP A 170 24.05 -16.28 12.34
C ASP A 170 22.90 -16.92 13.14
N GLU A 171 22.16 -17.77 12.40
CA GLU A 171 21.18 -18.80 12.81
C GLU A 171 19.67 -18.45 12.79
N SER A 172 19.08 -18.76 11.62
CA SER A 172 17.83 -19.52 11.39
C SER A 172 16.55 -19.25 12.21
N ASN A 173 15.48 -18.88 11.47
CA ASN A 173 14.06 -19.21 11.66
C ASN A 173 13.62 -19.75 13.02
N ILE A 174 12.86 -18.94 13.80
CA ILE A 174 11.96 -19.44 14.84
C ILE A 174 10.58 -18.80 14.66
N VAL A 175 9.61 -19.66 14.37
CA VAL A 175 8.17 -19.43 14.42
C VAL A 175 7.79 -19.22 15.89
N ASN A 176 7.04 -18.15 16.18
CA ASN A 176 6.41 -17.95 17.49
C ASN A 176 5.47 -19.13 17.79
N GLY A 177 5.87 -20.00 18.72
CA GLY A 177 5.06 -21.11 19.24
C GLY A 177 4.62 -20.81 20.68
N ASP A 178 3.31 -20.87 20.90
CA ASP A 178 2.68 -20.71 22.21
C ASP A 178 3.31 -21.64 23.28
N ARG A 179 3.29 -21.19 24.54
CA ARG A 179 3.72 -21.98 25.71
C ARG A 179 2.97 -23.30 25.81
N LEU A 180 3.67 -24.39 26.14
CA LEU A 180 3.02 -25.64 26.50
C LEU A 180 2.20 -25.47 27.78
N THR A 181 0.89 -25.67 27.70
CA THR A 181 -0.06 -25.51 28.81
C THR A 181 -0.54 -26.85 29.36
N GLY A 182 -0.92 -26.86 30.65
CA GLY A 182 -1.40 -28.06 31.33
C GLY A 182 -0.29 -29.07 31.67
N SER A 183 -0.65 -30.34 31.84
CA SER A 183 0.31 -31.37 32.29
C SER A 183 1.32 -31.73 31.20
N LEU A 184 2.58 -31.36 31.42
CA LEU A 184 3.71 -31.60 30.50
C LEU A 184 3.94 -33.09 30.17
N ASN A 185 3.48 -34.01 31.01
CA ASN A 185 3.60 -35.46 30.77
C ASN A 185 2.88 -35.94 29.51
N LYS A 186 1.89 -35.18 29.02
CA LYS A 186 1.11 -35.49 27.82
C LYS A 186 1.88 -35.27 26.51
N TYR A 187 2.87 -34.38 26.50
CA TYR A 187 3.60 -33.99 25.30
C TYR A 187 4.68 -34.99 24.91
N LYS A 188 5.05 -35.04 23.63
CA LYS A 188 6.13 -35.91 23.15
C LYS A 188 7.49 -35.35 23.56
N ARG A 189 8.50 -36.22 23.65
CA ARG A 189 9.86 -35.81 24.06
C ARG A 189 10.43 -34.68 23.17
N ALA A 190 10.23 -34.78 21.86
CA ALA A 190 10.70 -33.76 20.92
C ALA A 190 10.07 -32.37 21.16
N GLU A 191 8.79 -32.32 21.55
CA GLU A 191 8.08 -31.07 21.85
C GLU A 191 8.62 -30.44 23.15
N LEU A 192 8.91 -31.27 24.15
CA LEU A 192 9.54 -30.84 25.40
C LEU A 192 10.97 -30.34 25.19
N ASP A 193 11.73 -30.95 24.27
CA ASP A 193 13.11 -30.53 23.98
C ASP A 193 13.14 -29.17 23.23
N LEU A 194 12.14 -28.90 22.40
CA LEU A 194 11.96 -27.58 21.78
C LEU A 194 11.57 -26.51 22.81
N GLU A 195 10.67 -26.85 23.74
CA GLU A 195 10.27 -25.93 24.81
C GLU A 195 11.43 -25.67 25.79
N ALA A 196 12.20 -26.69 26.14
CA ALA A 196 13.42 -26.53 26.94
C ALA A 196 14.41 -25.58 26.25
N LYS A 197 14.64 -25.73 24.94
CA LYS A 197 15.46 -24.80 24.16
C LYS A 197 14.89 -23.39 24.12
N ARG A 198 13.57 -23.23 23.99
CA ARG A 198 12.90 -21.92 24.01
C ARG A 198 13.10 -21.20 25.34
N VAL A 199 13.00 -21.96 26.43
CA VAL A 199 13.16 -21.50 27.80
C VAL A 199 14.64 -21.29 28.19
N GLY A 200 15.58 -21.82 27.41
CA GLY A 200 17.02 -21.71 27.65
C GLY A 200 17.57 -22.77 28.62
N ILE A 201 16.92 -23.93 28.73
CA ILE A 201 17.38 -25.07 29.52
C ILE A 201 18.22 -25.99 28.63
N ASP A 202 19.50 -26.15 28.97
CA ASP A 202 20.40 -27.07 28.29
C ASP A 202 20.17 -28.52 28.75
N ILE A 203 19.73 -29.37 27.81
CA ILE A 203 19.46 -30.78 28.09
C ILE A 203 20.76 -31.58 28.01
N LEU A 204 21.19 -32.17 29.12
CA LEU A 204 22.39 -33.01 29.16
C LEU A 204 22.12 -34.41 28.58
N PRO A 205 23.14 -35.04 27.95
CA PRO A 205 23.01 -36.38 27.40
C PRO A 205 22.70 -37.40 28.52
N GLY A 206 21.63 -38.19 28.32
CA GLY A 206 21.17 -39.21 29.27
C GLY A 206 19.89 -38.85 30.04
N TRP A 207 19.40 -37.61 29.93
CA TRP A 207 18.13 -37.20 30.54
C TRP A 207 16.94 -37.95 29.93
N LYS A 208 16.12 -38.57 30.78
CA LYS A 208 14.86 -39.20 30.37
C LYS A 208 13.76 -38.15 30.22
N LYS A 209 12.64 -38.54 29.60
CA LYS A 209 11.46 -37.67 29.41
C LYS A 209 11.06 -36.94 30.70
N GLY A 210 11.01 -37.66 31.82
CA GLY A 210 10.64 -37.12 33.13
C GLY A 210 11.56 -36.00 33.61
N ASP A 211 12.87 -36.12 33.38
CA ASP A 211 13.86 -35.15 33.87
C ASP A 211 13.70 -33.78 33.19
N VAL A 212 13.41 -33.78 31.87
CA VAL A 212 13.10 -32.54 31.15
C VAL A 212 11.76 -31.96 31.55
N VAL A 213 10.75 -32.80 31.82
CA VAL A 213 9.46 -32.32 32.33
C VAL A 213 9.64 -31.62 33.68
N SER A 214 10.44 -32.19 34.58
CA SER A 214 10.72 -31.61 35.88
C SER A 214 11.46 -30.26 35.75
N ALA A 215 12.48 -30.18 34.90
CA ALA A 215 13.23 -28.94 34.70
C ALA A 215 12.38 -27.80 34.09
N ILE A 216 11.50 -28.13 33.14
CA ILE A 216 10.58 -27.14 32.55
C ILE A 216 9.54 -26.68 33.59
N ASN A 217 9.01 -27.60 34.41
CA ASN A 217 8.09 -27.22 35.49
C ASN A 217 8.77 -26.35 36.55
N GLU A 218 9.99 -26.67 36.96
CA GLU A 218 10.76 -25.87 37.92
C GLU A 218 10.98 -24.45 37.41
N TYR A 219 11.30 -24.30 36.13
CA TYR A 219 11.37 -22.98 35.49
C TYR A 219 10.03 -22.24 35.50
N TYR A 220 8.93 -22.94 35.20
CA TYR A 220 7.58 -22.36 35.22
C TYR A 220 7.09 -21.97 36.60
N ASP A 221 7.48 -22.70 37.64
CA ASP A 221 7.19 -22.38 39.03
C ASP A 221 8.02 -21.18 39.52
N GLN A 222 9.26 -21.05 39.04
CA GLN A 222 10.15 -19.93 39.36
C GLN A 222 9.73 -18.62 38.66
N TYR A 223 9.13 -18.71 37.47
CA TYR A 223 8.69 -17.56 36.67
C TYR A 223 7.19 -17.65 36.29
N PRO A 224 6.26 -17.50 37.27
CA PRO A 224 4.83 -17.69 37.03
C PRO A 224 4.17 -16.57 36.20
N GLN A 225 4.86 -15.44 35.95
CA GLN A 225 4.29 -14.20 35.43
C GLN A 225 4.36 -14.01 33.91
N ILE A 226 4.49 -15.08 33.12
CA ILE A 226 4.22 -15.02 31.67
C ILE A 226 2.84 -15.64 31.43
N SER A 227 1.81 -14.92 31.87
CA SER A 227 0.48 -14.97 31.26
C SER A 227 0.31 -13.62 30.56
N GLU A 228 0.55 -13.59 29.26
CA GLU A 228 0.19 -12.43 28.44
C GLU A 228 -1.35 -12.37 28.34
N ASP A 229 -1.91 -11.20 28.66
CA ASP A 229 -3.07 -10.68 27.92
C ASP A 229 -2.62 -10.31 26.49
#